data_AF-A0ABD6ITN7-F1
#
_entry.id   AF-A0ABD6ITN7-F1
#
_cell.length_a   1.000
_cell.length_b   1.000
_cell.length_c   1.000
_cell.angle_alpha   90.00
_cell.angle_beta   90.00
_cell.angle_gamma   90.00
#
_symmetry.space_group_name_H-M   'P 1'
#
loop_
_entity.id
_entity.type
_entity.pdbx_description
1 polymer ?
#
loop_
_entity_poly.entity_id
_entity_poly.type
_entity_poly.pdbx_seq_one_letter_code
_entity_poly.pdbx_strand_id
1 'polypeptide(L)'
;MLGKASGSRRGDPPAALVLSRQNLPVLDRDDGQYAAAREAGRGGYVLAEADGDSAKTAPDVILVATGSEVQTALDARELLASDGIAARVVSMPCREWFAAQPAAYQDEVLPPDVRARANVEAAVGQGWRDMAGDAGRVVSLEHYGASANYQRLYTEFGITPEAVAAAARDSIHDTQRAPRPCGHQQTSTPTSSGDRP
;
A
#
# COMPACT_ATOMS: atom_id res chain seq x y z
N MET A 1 -17.92 2.02 22.67
CA MET A 1 -17.47 0.62 22.88
C MET A 1 -15.97 0.59 22.66
N LEU A 2 -15.25 0.25 23.73
CA LEU A 2 -13.84 0.55 23.98
C LEU A 2 -12.92 -0.51 23.34
N GLY A 3 -11.68 -0.10 23.07
CA GLY A 3 -10.72 -0.77 22.18
C GLY A 3 -10.23 -2.17 22.57
N LYS A 4 -9.86 -2.92 21.55
CA LYS A 4 -8.93 -4.05 21.67
C LYS A 4 -7.53 -3.56 21.31
N ALA A 5 -6.81 -3.07 22.32
CA ALA A 5 -5.36 -3.12 22.27
C ALA A 5 -4.98 -4.62 22.29
N SER A 6 -4.61 -5.16 21.14
CA SER A 6 -4.25 -6.57 20.96
C SER A 6 -2.88 -6.83 21.57
N GLY A 7 -2.87 -7.10 22.88
CA GLY A 7 -1.79 -7.76 23.60
C GLY A 7 -2.34 -9.08 24.14
N SER A 8 -1.61 -10.17 23.92
CA SER A 8 -2.04 -11.57 24.08
C SER A 8 -2.77 -11.85 25.40
N ARG A 9 -4.10 -11.83 25.37
CA ARG A 9 -4.90 -12.37 26.47
C ARG A 9 -5.15 -13.85 26.22
N ARG A 10 -5.32 -14.59 27.31
CA ARG A 10 -5.65 -16.02 27.27
C ARG A 10 -6.99 -16.18 26.51
N GLY A 11 -6.95 -16.82 25.34
CA GLY A 11 -8.13 -17.04 24.48
C GLY A 11 -8.21 -16.17 23.22
N ASP A 12 -7.30 -15.21 23.04
CA ASP A 12 -7.18 -14.50 21.76
C ASP A 12 -6.53 -15.41 20.68
N PRO A 13 -6.87 -15.23 19.40
CA PRO A 13 -6.18 -15.90 18.31
C PRO A 13 -4.67 -15.55 18.33
N PRO A 14 -3.79 -16.46 17.88
CA PRO A 14 -2.37 -16.19 17.82
C PRO A 14 -2.08 -14.97 16.93
N ALA A 15 -1.11 -14.16 17.32
CA ALA A 15 -0.65 -13.00 16.57
C ALA A 15 0.84 -13.14 16.24
N ALA A 16 1.20 -12.79 15.01
CA ALA A 16 2.58 -12.68 14.56
C ALA A 16 2.91 -11.21 14.31
N LEU A 17 4.11 -10.78 14.71
CA LEU A 17 4.63 -9.45 14.44
C LEU A 17 5.79 -9.59 13.45
N VAL A 18 5.65 -9.00 12.26
CA VAL A 18 6.71 -8.94 11.26
C VAL A 18 7.39 -7.59 11.39
N LEU A 19 8.63 -7.59 11.91
CA LEU A 19 9.37 -6.38 12.24
C LEU A 19 10.53 -6.18 11.27
N SER A 20 10.76 -4.93 10.88
CA SER A 20 11.89 -4.55 10.03
C SER A 20 13.20 -4.68 10.79
N ARG A 21 14.28 -5.00 10.06
CA ARG A 21 15.65 -4.93 10.60
C ARG A 21 16.22 -3.52 10.48
N GLN A 22 15.89 -2.84 9.40
CA GLN A 22 16.31 -1.49 9.08
C GLN A 22 15.52 -0.45 9.90
N ASN A 23 16.13 0.71 10.08
CA ASN A 23 15.48 1.86 10.70
C ASN A 23 14.34 2.37 9.83
N LEU A 24 13.23 2.73 10.48
CA LEU A 24 12.09 3.40 9.85
C LEU A 24 11.89 4.77 10.48
N PRO A 25 11.44 5.77 9.72
CA PRO A 25 11.18 7.10 10.26
C PRO A 25 10.01 7.04 11.25
N VAL A 26 10.08 7.88 12.28
CA VAL A 26 8.93 8.17 13.15
C VAL A 26 8.16 9.30 12.49
N LEU A 27 6.94 9.01 12.02
CA LEU A 27 6.08 10.04 11.44
C LEU A 27 5.57 10.97 12.54
N ASP A 28 5.80 12.28 12.37
CA ASP A 28 5.20 13.32 13.21
C ASP A 28 3.71 13.40 12.92
N ARG A 29 2.87 13.34 13.96
CA ARG A 29 1.40 13.28 13.83
C ARG A 29 0.72 14.46 14.48
N ASP A 30 1.49 15.43 14.99
CA ASP A 30 0.97 16.53 15.79
C ASP A 30 0.38 17.65 14.90
N ASP A 31 0.78 17.72 13.63
CA ASP A 31 0.32 18.70 12.64
C ASP A 31 -0.98 18.31 11.92
N GLY A 32 -1.49 17.10 12.16
CA GLY A 32 -2.69 16.57 11.53
C GLY A 32 -2.50 16.07 10.10
N GLN A 33 -1.27 16.04 9.57
CA GLN A 33 -0.96 15.51 8.24
C GLN A 33 -1.17 13.99 8.18
N TYR A 34 -0.82 13.30 9.27
CA TYR A 34 -0.92 11.85 9.37
C TYR A 34 -1.91 11.40 10.45
N ALA A 35 -2.66 10.35 10.16
CA ALA A 35 -3.58 9.77 11.13
C ALA A 35 -2.87 9.22 12.37
N ALA A 36 -3.60 9.24 13.49
CA ALA A 36 -3.09 8.82 14.79
C ALA A 36 -2.68 7.34 14.81
N ALA A 37 -1.59 7.01 15.50
CA ALA A 37 -1.05 5.65 15.57
C ALA A 37 -2.04 4.60 16.11
N ARG A 38 -3.02 5.02 16.93
CA ARG A 38 -4.09 4.13 17.45
C ARG A 38 -4.94 3.49 16.35
N GLU A 39 -5.03 4.12 15.18
CA GLU A 39 -5.83 3.62 14.07
C GLU A 39 -5.24 2.33 13.47
N ALA A 40 -3.95 2.03 13.73
CA ALA A 40 -3.34 0.74 13.39
C ALA A 40 -4.08 -0.45 14.02
N GLY A 41 -4.76 -0.26 15.16
CA GLY A 41 -5.60 -1.29 15.78
C GLY A 41 -6.83 -1.69 14.95
N ARG A 42 -7.17 -0.93 13.90
CA ARG A 42 -8.23 -1.26 12.94
C ARG A 42 -7.73 -2.16 11.80
N GLY A 43 -6.45 -2.48 11.77
CA GLY A 43 -5.82 -3.34 10.75
C GLY A 43 -5.43 -2.60 9.48
N GLY A 44 -6.27 -1.68 9.01
CA GLY A 44 -6.01 -0.81 7.86
C GLY A 44 -6.70 0.53 8.02
N TYR A 45 -6.01 1.62 7.72
CA TYR A 45 -6.52 2.98 7.91
C TYR A 45 -5.89 3.97 6.93
N VAL A 46 -6.60 5.06 6.64
CA VAL A 46 -6.06 6.18 5.86
C VAL A 46 -4.99 6.87 6.70
N LEU A 47 -3.74 6.78 6.27
CA LEU A 47 -2.61 7.40 6.94
C LEU A 47 -2.47 8.86 6.51
N ALA A 48 -2.53 9.12 5.20
CA ALA A 48 -2.47 10.45 4.62
C ALA A 48 -3.55 10.57 3.55
N GLU A 49 -4.33 11.66 3.59
CA GLU A 49 -5.35 11.92 2.57
C GLU A 49 -4.76 12.55 1.30
N ALA A 50 -5.53 12.50 0.22
CA ALA A 50 -5.10 12.99 -1.09
C ALA A 50 -4.89 14.51 -1.13
N ASP A 51 -5.67 15.28 -0.37
CA ASP A 51 -5.50 16.72 -0.17
C ASP A 51 -5.27 17.05 1.32
N GLY A 52 -4.45 18.06 1.59
CA GLY A 52 -4.17 18.57 2.94
C GLY A 52 -5.31 19.37 3.57
N ASP A 53 -6.37 19.61 2.81
CA ASP A 53 -7.59 20.24 3.29
C ASP A 53 -8.74 19.24 3.21
N SER A 54 -9.57 19.20 4.24
CA SER A 54 -10.58 18.15 4.48
C SER A 54 -11.76 18.15 3.50
N ALA A 55 -11.59 18.76 2.33
CA ALA A 55 -12.54 18.68 1.22
C ALA A 55 -12.46 17.27 0.63
N LYS A 56 -13.54 16.51 0.85
CA LYS A 56 -13.78 15.15 0.35
C LYS A 56 -13.81 15.08 -1.19
N THR A 57 -12.71 15.41 -1.86
CA THR A 57 -12.50 15.02 -3.24
C THR A 57 -12.09 13.55 -3.22
N ALA A 58 -12.78 12.71 -3.98
CA ALA A 58 -12.39 11.31 -4.11
C ALA A 58 -10.95 11.25 -4.66
N PRO A 59 -10.05 10.45 -4.07
CA PRO A 59 -8.69 10.33 -4.58
C PRO A 59 -8.69 9.75 -5.99
N ASP A 60 -7.76 10.19 -6.82
CA ASP A 60 -7.53 9.61 -8.14
C ASP A 60 -6.99 8.17 -8.03
N VAL A 61 -6.21 7.90 -6.97
CA VAL A 61 -5.59 6.60 -6.71
C VAL A 61 -5.36 6.38 -5.22
N ILE A 62 -5.44 5.11 -4.79
CA ILE A 62 -5.13 4.69 -3.42
C ILE A 62 -3.83 3.88 -3.42
N LEU A 63 -2.85 4.35 -2.66
CA LEU A 63 -1.60 3.64 -2.39
C LEU A 63 -1.76 2.87 -1.08
N VAL A 64 -1.68 1.55 -1.12
CA VAL A 64 -1.79 0.69 0.07
C VAL A 64 -0.43 0.11 0.37
N ALA A 65 0.07 0.30 1.59
CA ALA A 65 1.41 -0.18 1.97
C ALA A 65 1.46 -0.74 3.38
N THR A 66 2.48 -1.54 3.66
CA THR A 66 2.71 -2.19 4.95
C THR A 66 4.14 -1.95 5.44
N GLY A 67 4.31 -1.95 6.76
CA GLY A 67 5.63 -1.90 7.40
C GLY A 67 6.55 -0.80 6.85
N SER A 68 7.70 -1.23 6.30
CA SER A 68 8.74 -0.35 5.78
C SER A 68 8.36 0.37 4.49
N GLU A 69 7.44 -0.18 3.70
CA GLU A 69 7.05 0.38 2.40
C GLU A 69 6.05 1.54 2.53
N VAL A 70 5.53 1.78 3.74
CA VAL A 70 4.69 2.96 4.01
C VAL A 70 5.43 4.25 3.69
N GLN A 71 6.73 4.33 3.99
CA GLN A 71 7.53 5.50 3.63
C GLN A 71 7.64 5.65 2.10
N THR A 72 7.89 4.54 1.40
CA THR A 72 7.96 4.52 -0.06
C THR A 72 6.65 4.98 -0.71
N ALA A 73 5.50 4.63 -0.12
CA ALA A 73 4.19 5.10 -0.58
C ALA A 73 3.95 6.60 -0.29
N LEU A 74 4.45 7.12 0.83
CA LEU A 74 4.39 8.56 1.12
C LEU A 74 5.24 9.36 0.13
N ASP A 75 6.47 8.92 -0.14
CA ASP A 75 7.34 9.57 -1.13
C ASP A 75 6.70 9.50 -2.54
N ALA A 76 6.08 8.37 -2.90
CA ALA A 76 5.36 8.23 -4.17
C ALA A 76 4.15 9.18 -4.27
N ARG A 77 3.44 9.42 -3.17
CA ARG A 77 2.36 10.40 -3.11
C ARG A 77 2.86 11.81 -3.42
N GLU A 78 4.04 12.20 -2.93
CA GLU A 78 4.64 13.51 -3.26
C GLU A 78 4.97 13.63 -4.75
N LEU A 79 5.51 12.57 -5.36
CA LEU A 79 5.76 12.52 -6.80
C LEU A 79 4.46 12.66 -7.60
N LEU A 80 3.40 11.95 -7.21
CA LEU A 80 2.09 12.03 -7.87
C LEU A 80 1.45 13.41 -7.70
N ALA A 81 1.58 14.04 -6.53
CA ALA A 81 1.09 15.39 -6.29
C ALA A 81 1.77 16.42 -7.21
N SER A 82 3.06 16.24 -7.53
CA SER A 82 3.77 17.10 -8.48
C SER A 82 3.24 17.02 -9.91
N ASP A 83 2.58 15.91 -10.25
CA ASP A 83 1.87 15.70 -11.53
C ASP A 83 0.40 16.14 -11.47
N GLY A 84 -0.06 16.66 -10.33
CA GLY A 84 -1.46 17.02 -10.11
C GLY A 84 -2.39 15.82 -9.88
N ILE A 85 -1.85 14.66 -9.48
CA ILE A 85 -2.62 13.46 -9.15
C ILE A 85 -2.84 13.38 -7.64
N ALA A 86 -4.10 13.31 -7.23
CA ALA A 86 -4.51 13.25 -5.84
C ALA A 86 -4.42 11.80 -5.31
N ALA A 87 -3.33 11.47 -4.61
CA ALA A 87 -3.06 10.13 -4.10
C ALA A 87 -3.32 10.01 -2.59
N ARG A 88 -4.19 9.07 -2.19
CA ARG A 88 -4.41 8.68 -0.78
C ARG A 88 -3.42 7.60 -0.38
N VAL A 89 -2.85 7.66 0.83
CA VAL A 89 -2.00 6.61 1.39
C VAL A 89 -2.72 5.89 2.53
N VAL A 90 -2.84 4.56 2.40
CA VAL A 90 -3.43 3.65 3.38
C VAL A 90 -2.32 2.80 3.98
N SER A 91 -2.23 2.79 5.31
CA SER A 91 -1.38 1.85 6.05
C SER A 91 -2.20 0.61 6.40
N MET A 92 -1.72 -0.58 6.01
CA MET A 92 -2.42 -1.86 6.14
C MET A 92 -1.64 -2.89 6.98
N PRO A 93 -1.32 -2.62 8.26
CA PRO A 93 -0.52 -3.53 9.09
C PRO A 93 -1.13 -4.92 9.33
N CYS A 94 -2.46 -5.08 9.26
CA CYS A 94 -3.12 -6.39 9.40
C CYS A 94 -4.42 -6.46 8.61
N ARG A 95 -4.41 -7.27 7.55
CA ARG A 95 -5.55 -7.44 6.65
C ARG A 95 -6.71 -8.17 7.30
N GLU A 96 -6.45 -9.13 8.18
CA GLU A 96 -7.48 -9.87 8.90
C GLU A 96 -8.26 -8.94 9.84
N TRP A 97 -7.58 -8.03 10.51
CA TRP A 97 -8.25 -7.05 11.40
C TRP A 97 -9.03 -6.01 10.60
N PHE A 98 -8.53 -5.64 9.42
CA PHE A 98 -9.24 -4.75 8.50
C PHE A 98 -10.50 -5.42 7.92
N ALA A 99 -10.38 -6.66 7.46
CA ALA A 99 -11.50 -7.45 6.93
C ALA A 99 -12.58 -7.74 7.99
N ALA A 100 -12.22 -7.74 9.28
CA ALA A 100 -13.15 -7.86 10.39
C ALA A 100 -13.88 -6.54 10.74
N GLN A 101 -13.49 -5.40 10.16
CA GLN A 101 -14.19 -4.13 10.38
C GLN A 101 -15.56 -4.12 9.68
N PRO A 102 -16.52 -3.29 10.12
CA PRO A 102 -17.78 -3.10 9.41
C PRO A 102 -17.54 -2.67 7.95
N ALA A 103 -18.38 -3.14 7.03
CA ALA A 103 -18.26 -2.83 5.59
C ALA A 103 -18.19 -1.31 5.32
N ALA A 104 -19.00 -0.51 6.03
CA ALA A 104 -18.97 0.94 5.92
C ALA A 104 -17.58 1.55 6.22
N TYR A 105 -16.80 0.95 7.13
CA TYR A 105 -15.43 1.39 7.41
C TYR A 105 -14.46 0.92 6.33
N GLN A 106 -14.64 -0.30 5.83
CA GLN A 106 -13.81 -0.80 4.72
C GLN A 106 -14.00 0.09 3.47
N ASP A 107 -15.24 0.49 3.18
CA ASP A 107 -15.58 1.39 2.07
C ASP A 107 -15.12 2.84 2.31
N GLU A 108 -15.01 3.27 3.57
CA GLU A 108 -14.41 4.58 3.91
C GLU A 108 -12.92 4.61 3.55
N VAL A 109 -12.18 3.56 3.93
CA VAL A 109 -10.73 3.45 3.69
C VAL A 109 -10.44 3.15 2.22
N LEU A 110 -11.15 2.19 1.64
CA LEU A 110 -11.01 1.72 0.26
C LEU A 110 -12.34 1.87 -0.51
N PRO A 111 -12.75 3.10 -0.87
CA PRO A 111 -13.98 3.32 -1.62
C PRO A 111 -14.06 2.43 -2.87
N PRO A 112 -15.19 1.74 -3.10
CA PRO A 112 -15.35 0.85 -4.25
C PRO A 112 -15.33 1.62 -5.58
N ASP A 113 -15.74 2.88 -5.58
CA ASP A 113 -15.71 3.75 -6.76
C ASP A 113 -14.29 4.12 -7.20
N VAL A 114 -13.31 4.05 -6.27
CA VAL A 114 -11.90 4.29 -6.58
C VAL A 114 -11.24 2.96 -6.95
N ARG A 115 -11.32 2.65 -8.25
CA ARG A 115 -10.74 1.44 -8.85
C ARG A 115 -9.22 1.48 -8.96
N ALA A 116 -8.63 2.67 -9.08
CA ALA A 116 -7.18 2.82 -9.20
C ALA A 116 -6.51 2.57 -7.84
N ARG A 117 -5.66 1.54 -7.77
CA ARG A 117 -5.00 1.10 -6.55
C ARG A 117 -3.59 0.63 -6.83
N ALA A 118 -2.63 0.98 -5.99
CA ALA A 118 -1.29 0.43 -6.03
C ALA A 118 -0.92 -0.12 -4.65
N ASN A 119 -0.72 -1.43 -4.56
CA ASN A 119 -0.33 -2.11 -3.31
C ASN A 119 1.20 -2.28 -3.30
N VAL A 120 1.86 -1.96 -2.20
CA VAL A 120 3.32 -1.92 -2.10
C VAL A 120 3.76 -2.70 -0.88
N GLU A 121 4.52 -3.77 -1.11
CA GLU A 121 5.07 -4.61 -0.05
C GLU A 121 6.31 -5.36 -0.54
N ALA A 122 7.38 -5.37 0.24
CA ALA A 122 8.59 -6.14 -0.05
C ALA A 122 8.42 -7.65 0.24
N ALA A 123 7.34 -8.23 -0.26
CA ALA A 123 6.98 -9.64 -0.17
C ALA A 123 6.25 -10.08 -1.45
N VAL A 124 5.80 -11.33 -1.51
CA VAL A 124 5.07 -11.87 -2.67
C VAL A 124 3.70 -11.20 -2.82
N GLY A 125 3.37 -10.77 -4.03
CA GLY A 125 2.15 -10.01 -4.32
C GLY A 125 0.86 -10.84 -4.31
N GLN A 126 0.94 -12.17 -4.17
CA GLN A 126 -0.22 -13.07 -4.24
C GLN A 126 -1.35 -12.66 -3.29
N GLY A 127 -1.01 -12.20 -2.09
CA GLY A 127 -1.98 -11.77 -1.11
C GLY A 127 -2.80 -10.57 -1.58
N TRP A 128 -2.25 -9.67 -2.39
CA TRP A 128 -2.83 -8.35 -2.67
C TRP A 128 -3.83 -8.31 -3.81
N ARG A 129 -3.98 -9.40 -4.58
CA ARG A 129 -4.73 -9.40 -5.83
C ARG A 129 -6.23 -9.10 -5.66
N ASP A 130 -6.84 -9.57 -4.58
CA ASP A 130 -8.23 -9.29 -4.23
C ASP A 130 -8.46 -7.81 -3.91
N MET A 131 -7.53 -7.18 -3.20
CA MET A 131 -7.60 -5.77 -2.82
C MET A 131 -7.24 -4.81 -3.97
N ALA A 132 -6.34 -5.23 -4.86
CA ALA A 132 -5.95 -4.49 -6.07
C ALA A 132 -7.12 -4.33 -7.05
N GLY A 133 -7.98 -5.35 -7.18
CA GLY A 133 -9.08 -5.32 -8.12
C GLY A 133 -8.64 -5.40 -9.58
N ASP A 134 -9.48 -4.90 -10.49
CA ASP A 134 -9.31 -5.06 -11.94
C ASP A 134 -8.37 -4.03 -12.59
N ALA A 135 -8.31 -2.83 -12.02
CA ALA A 135 -7.41 -1.77 -12.47
C ALA A 135 -6.15 -1.66 -11.59
N GLY A 136 -6.06 -2.37 -10.47
CA GLY A 136 -4.96 -2.21 -9.52
C GLY A 136 -3.61 -2.72 -10.02
N ARG A 137 -2.57 -2.32 -9.31
CA ARG A 137 -1.19 -2.80 -9.45
C ARG A 137 -0.66 -3.30 -8.10
N VAL A 138 0.32 -4.18 -8.17
CA VAL A 138 1.05 -4.68 -7.01
C VAL A 138 2.53 -4.52 -7.29
N VAL A 139 3.20 -3.69 -6.48
CA VAL A 139 4.64 -3.51 -6.43
C VAL A 139 5.16 -4.45 -5.34
N SER A 140 5.66 -5.60 -5.78
CA SER A 140 6.00 -6.75 -4.93
C SER A 140 7.26 -7.45 -5.41
N LEU A 141 7.79 -8.32 -4.56
CA LEU A 141 8.93 -9.17 -4.87
C LEU A 141 8.46 -10.57 -5.30
N GLU A 142 8.56 -10.87 -6.59
CA GLU A 142 8.07 -12.13 -7.20
C GLU A 142 9.15 -13.22 -7.36
N HIS A 143 10.34 -12.99 -6.82
CA HIS A 143 11.45 -13.94 -6.82
C HIS A 143 12.22 -13.91 -5.50
N TYR A 144 13.17 -14.81 -5.31
CA TYR A 144 14.01 -14.80 -4.10
C TYR A 144 14.88 -13.54 -4.01
N GLY A 145 15.20 -13.13 -2.79
CA GLY A 145 16.13 -12.02 -2.56
C GLY A 145 17.56 -12.31 -3.04
N ALA A 146 18.41 -11.30 -2.92
CA ALA A 146 19.83 -11.39 -3.23
C ALA A 146 20.68 -10.85 -2.07
N SER A 147 21.97 -11.14 -2.09
CA SER A 147 22.92 -10.65 -1.09
C SER A 147 23.43 -9.25 -1.48
N ALA A 148 22.85 -8.21 -0.91
CA ALA A 148 23.35 -6.84 -0.96
C ALA A 148 22.76 -6.00 0.19
N ASN A 149 23.14 -4.72 0.28
CA ASN A 149 22.46 -3.79 1.18
C ASN A 149 21.00 -3.55 0.71
N TYR A 150 20.09 -3.27 1.64
CA TYR A 150 18.65 -3.21 1.32
C TYR A 150 18.32 -2.09 0.32
N GLN A 151 18.98 -0.93 0.40
CA GLN A 151 18.74 0.20 -0.51
C GLN A 151 18.98 -0.19 -1.97
N ARG A 152 20.10 -0.88 -2.24
CA ARG A 152 20.40 -1.40 -3.56
C ARG A 152 19.37 -2.44 -4.00
N LEU A 153 18.97 -3.35 -3.11
CA LEU A 153 17.95 -4.35 -3.44
C LEU A 153 16.61 -3.70 -3.78
N TYR A 154 16.19 -2.66 -3.07
CA TYR A 154 14.95 -1.94 -3.34
C TYR A 154 14.98 -1.29 -4.73
N THR A 155 16.10 -0.66 -5.10
CA THR A 155 16.28 -0.10 -6.44
C THR A 155 16.24 -1.18 -7.53
N GLU A 156 17.01 -2.25 -7.37
CA GLU A 156 17.12 -3.31 -8.38
C GLU A 156 15.82 -4.12 -8.52
N PHE A 157 15.07 -4.28 -7.43
CA PHE A 157 13.80 -5.00 -7.40
C PHE A 157 12.58 -4.10 -7.68
N GLY A 158 12.79 -2.81 -7.95
CA GLY A 158 11.71 -1.89 -8.30
C GLY A 158 10.75 -1.57 -7.15
N ILE A 159 11.21 -1.67 -5.89
CA ILE A 159 10.46 -1.23 -4.71
C ILE A 159 10.90 0.20 -4.39
N THR A 160 10.55 1.13 -5.27
CA THR A 160 10.95 2.54 -5.16
C THR A 160 9.76 3.48 -5.31
N PRO A 161 9.84 4.73 -4.82
CA PRO A 161 8.77 5.71 -4.98
C PRO A 161 8.37 5.92 -6.45
N GLU A 162 9.34 5.90 -7.37
CA GLU A 162 9.11 6.08 -8.80
C GLU A 162 8.34 4.90 -9.40
N ALA A 163 8.67 3.67 -8.99
CA ALA A 163 7.96 2.47 -9.44
C ALA A 163 6.52 2.45 -8.93
N VAL A 164 6.30 2.86 -7.68
CA VAL A 164 4.95 3.01 -7.10
C VAL A 164 4.15 4.09 -7.84
N ALA A 165 4.76 5.26 -8.10
CA ALA A 165 4.10 6.32 -8.86
C ALA A 165 3.79 5.89 -10.30
N ALA A 166 4.69 5.15 -10.97
CA ALA A 166 4.43 4.58 -12.30
C ALA A 166 3.26 3.60 -12.26
N ALA A 167 3.25 2.67 -11.30
CA ALA A 167 2.16 1.72 -11.10
C ALA A 167 0.81 2.42 -10.84
N ALA A 168 0.82 3.51 -10.06
CA ALA A 168 -0.36 4.33 -9.82
C ALA A 168 -0.90 4.97 -11.12
N ARG A 169 -0.01 5.57 -11.94
CA ARG A 169 -0.39 6.16 -13.25
C ARG A 169 -0.96 5.11 -14.20
N ASP A 170 -0.35 3.94 -14.27
CA ASP A 170 -0.83 2.82 -15.08
C ASP A 170 -2.22 2.34 -14.62
N SER A 171 -2.42 2.28 -13.29
CA SER A 171 -3.69 1.91 -12.69
C SER A 171 -4.80 2.90 -13.06
N ILE A 172 -4.52 4.21 -12.94
CA ILE A 172 -5.45 5.29 -13.33
C ILE A 172 -5.82 5.17 -14.81
N HIS A 173 -4.84 5.03 -15.70
CA HIS A 173 -5.09 4.87 -17.13
C HIS A 173 -6.02 3.67 -17.43
N ASP A 174 -5.83 2.55 -16.75
CA ASP A 174 -6.66 1.36 -16.98
C ASP A 174 -8.07 1.45 -16.41
N THR A 175 -8.33 2.35 -15.46
CA THR A 175 -9.72 2.63 -15.03
C THR A 175 -10.58 3.16 -16.17
N GLN A 176 -9.97 3.84 -17.15
CA GLN A 176 -10.64 4.41 -18.32
C GLN A 176 -11.02 3.34 -19.35
N ARG A 177 -10.54 2.10 -19.19
CA ARG A 177 -10.85 0.96 -20.05
C ARG A 177 -12.01 0.15 -19.49
N ALA A 178 -12.80 -0.43 -20.39
CA ALA A 178 -13.87 -1.34 -20.01
C ALA A 178 -13.31 -2.53 -19.19
N PRO A 179 -13.97 -2.93 -18.09
CA PRO A 179 -13.54 -4.07 -17.28
C PRO A 179 -13.40 -5.31 -18.15
N ARG A 180 -12.21 -5.91 -18.19
CA ARG A 180 -12.01 -7.17 -18.93
C ARG A 180 -12.57 -8.32 -18.09
N PRO A 181 -13.43 -9.20 -18.62
CA PRO A 181 -14.09 -10.24 -17.83
C PRO A 181 -13.18 -11.27 -17.13
N CYS A 182 -11.86 -11.26 -17.33
CA CYS A 182 -10.96 -12.32 -16.85
C CYS A 182 -9.45 -12.01 -16.93
N GLY A 183 -9.03 -10.73 -16.92
CA GLY A 183 -7.63 -10.38 -17.13
C GLY A 183 -6.84 -10.20 -15.83
N HIS A 184 -5.98 -11.15 -15.44
CA HIS A 184 -4.85 -10.85 -14.55
C HIS A 184 -3.81 -10.04 -15.33
N GLN A 185 -3.38 -8.90 -14.78
CA GLN A 185 -2.30 -8.10 -15.36
C GLN A 185 -0.94 -8.56 -14.85
N GLN A 186 0.08 -8.37 -15.70
CA GLN A 186 1.46 -8.71 -15.37
C GLN A 186 1.93 -7.88 -14.18
N THR A 187 2.41 -8.55 -13.14
CA THR A 187 3.25 -7.94 -12.10
C THR A 187 4.46 -7.34 -12.80
N SER A 188 4.69 -6.05 -12.61
CA SER A 188 5.74 -5.32 -13.32
C SER A 188 7.13 -5.77 -12.88
N THR A 189 7.70 -6.74 -13.60
CA THR A 189 9.14 -6.81 -13.90
C THR A 189 9.36 -7.69 -15.14
N PRO A 190 9.86 -7.16 -16.27
CA PRO A 190 10.52 -8.01 -17.24
C PRO A 190 11.88 -8.39 -16.63
N THR A 191 12.06 -9.66 -16.27
CA THR A 191 13.38 -10.20 -15.94
C THR A 191 14.24 -10.06 -17.19
N SER A 192 15.15 -9.09 -17.23
CA SER A 192 16.22 -9.15 -18.23
C SER A 192 17.10 -10.32 -17.85
N SER A 193 17.05 -11.38 -18.66
CA SER A 193 18.03 -12.45 -18.60
C SER A 193 19.36 -11.90 -19.13
N GLY A 194 20.03 -11.11 -18.29
CA GLY A 194 21.41 -10.69 -18.50
C GLY A 194 22.33 -11.81 -18.04
N ASP A 195 22.95 -12.49 -19.01
CA ASP A 195 24.13 -13.31 -18.80
C ASP A 195 25.12 -12.56 -17.89
N ARG A 196 25.60 -13.24 -16.85
CA ARG A 196 26.75 -12.79 -16.07
C ARG A 196 28.01 -13.47 -16.60
N PRO A 197 29.15 -12.75 -16.67
CA PRO A 197 30.43 -13.32 -17.08
C PRO A 197 30.95 -14.38 -16.10
#